data_AF-A0A5D2CZH6-F1
#
_entry.id   AF-A0A5D2CZH6-F1
#
_cell.length_a   1.000
_cell.length_b   1.000
_cell.length_c   1.000
_cell.angle_alpha   90.00
_cell.angle_beta   90.00
_cell.angle_gamma   90.00
#
_symmetry.space_group_name_H-M   'P 1'
#
loop_
_entity.id
_entity.type
_entity.pdbx_description
1 polymer ?
#
loop_
_entity_poly.entity_id
_entity_poly.type
_entity_poly.pdbx_seq_one_letter_code
_entity_poly.pdbx_strand_id
1 'polypeptide(L)'
;MADWTKKTILRNEALQKYIYETSAYPKEHEQLKELREATVQKYNDLSVMNVSVDEAQFLIMLLKLMNAKKTLEIGVFTGYSLLTTALTLPEDGKGEEGSFDFVFVDAYKSDYLKFHELALKLVKVGGIVAYDNTLWYGSVAQLEKEVADDQEVPEFCGRIQ
;
A
#
# COMPACT_ATOMS: atom_id res chain seq x y z
N MET A 1 -9.69 -22.74 -3.03
CA MET A 1 -8.83 -21.79 -2.30
C MET A 1 -8.47 -20.69 -3.28
N ALA A 2 -8.64 -19.43 -2.92
CA ALA A 2 -8.23 -18.32 -3.77
C ALA A 2 -6.73 -18.42 -4.07
N ASP A 3 -6.37 -18.18 -5.33
CA ASP A 3 -4.96 -18.08 -5.73
C ASP A 3 -4.45 -16.68 -5.37
N TRP A 4 -4.05 -16.52 -4.11
CA TRP A 4 -3.51 -15.27 -3.57
C TRP A 4 -2.20 -14.83 -4.24
N THR A 5 -1.60 -15.67 -5.10
CA THR A 5 -0.39 -15.31 -5.86
C THR A 5 -0.68 -14.28 -6.95
N LYS A 6 -1.95 -14.12 -7.36
CA LYS A 6 -2.37 -13.13 -8.36
C LYS A 6 -2.83 -11.83 -7.71
N LYS A 7 -1.88 -11.04 -7.21
CA LYS A 7 -2.13 -9.67 -6.70
C LYS A 7 -2.25 -8.68 -7.88
N THR A 8 -3.38 -8.73 -8.59
CA THR A 8 -3.71 -7.72 -9.61
C THR A 8 -5.20 -7.48 -9.75
N ILE A 9 -5.57 -6.21 -9.96
CA ILE A 9 -6.93 -5.77 -10.30
C ILE A 9 -7.07 -5.49 -11.81
N LEU A 10 -6.00 -5.70 -12.58
CA LEU A 10 -5.99 -5.46 -14.02
C LEU A 10 -6.68 -6.61 -14.75
N ARG A 11 -7.22 -6.31 -15.94
CA ARG A 11 -7.97 -7.27 -16.75
C ARG A 11 -7.19 -8.54 -17.11
N ASN A 12 -5.87 -8.44 -17.28
CA ASN A 12 -5.02 -9.59 -17.58
C ASN A 12 -3.57 -9.39 -17.12
N GLU A 13 -2.87 -10.50 -16.94
CA GLU A 13 -1.47 -10.55 -16.49
C GLU A 13 -0.50 -9.96 -17.51
N ALA A 14 -0.80 -10.07 -18.81
CA ALA A 14 0.04 -9.52 -19.86
C ALA A 14 0.14 -7.99 -19.75
N LEU A 15 -0.94 -7.31 -19.38
CA LEU A 15 -0.96 -5.87 -19.13
C LEU A 15 -0.18 -5.49 -17.88
N GLN A 16 -0.30 -6.26 -16.78
CA GLN A 16 0.50 -6.03 -15.58
C GLN A 16 1.99 -6.18 -15.89
N LYS A 17 2.36 -7.27 -16.58
CA LYS A 17 3.74 -7.52 -17.00
C LYS A 17 4.26 -6.39 -17.89
N TYR A 18 3.46 -5.92 -18.85
CA TYR A 18 3.81 -4.77 -19.68
C TYR A 18 4.14 -3.54 -18.84
N ILE A 19 3.25 -3.13 -17.92
CA ILE A 19 3.47 -1.98 -17.04
C ILE A 19 4.76 -2.15 -16.23
N TYR A 20 4.98 -3.34 -15.69
CA TYR A 20 6.15 -3.65 -14.88
C TYR A 20 7.45 -3.52 -15.67
N GLU A 21 7.52 -4.15 -16.84
CA GLU A 21 8.72 -4.18 -17.68
C GLU A 21 9.00 -2.82 -18.34
N THR A 22 7.98 -2.05 -18.71
CA THR A 22 8.19 -0.79 -19.44
C THR A 22 8.29 0.44 -18.56
N SER A 23 7.72 0.41 -17.35
CA SER A 23 7.58 1.62 -16.52
C SER A 23 7.98 1.41 -15.08
N ALA A 24 7.72 0.23 -14.51
CA ALA A 24 7.99 -0.04 -13.10
C ALA A 24 9.47 -0.41 -12.85
N TYR A 25 9.89 -1.62 -13.21
CA TYR A 25 11.24 -2.12 -12.95
C TYR A 25 12.36 -1.21 -13.47
N PRO A 26 12.28 -0.58 -14.66
CA PRO A 26 13.36 0.27 -15.14
C PRO A 26 13.65 1.51 -14.27
N LYS A 27 12.70 1.94 -13.43
CA LYS A 27 12.86 3.09 -12.53
C LYS A 27 12.86 2.69 -11.06
N GLU A 28 12.85 1.39 -10.77
CA GLU A 28 12.95 0.87 -9.40
C GLU A 28 14.35 1.16 -8.85
N HIS A 29 14.42 1.64 -7.61
CA HIS A 29 15.70 1.89 -6.94
C HIS A 29 16.37 0.57 -6.58
N GLU A 30 17.71 0.48 -6.64
CA GLU A 30 18.42 -0.79 -6.37
C GLU A 30 18.11 -1.34 -4.96
N GLN A 31 18.14 -0.52 -3.90
CA GLN A 31 17.72 -0.97 -2.56
C GLN A 31 16.28 -1.51 -2.49
N LEU A 32 15.34 -0.97 -3.28
CA LEU A 32 13.97 -1.48 -3.33
C LEU A 32 13.97 -2.85 -4.03
N LYS A 33 14.63 -2.95 -5.18
CA LYS A 33 14.77 -4.22 -5.90
C LYS A 33 15.43 -5.30 -5.02
N GLU A 34 16.53 -4.98 -4.34
CA GLU A 34 17.21 -5.89 -3.40
C GLU A 34 16.26 -6.35 -2.29
N LEU A 35 15.50 -5.43 -1.68
CA LEU A 35 14.53 -5.76 -0.63
C LEU A 35 13.39 -6.64 -1.15
N ARG A 36 12.90 -6.37 -2.36
CA ARG A 36 11.86 -7.17 -3.02
C ARG A 36 12.36 -8.58 -3.28
N GLU A 37 13.54 -8.73 -3.88
CA GLU A 37 14.16 -10.02 -4.16
C GLU A 37 14.44 -10.81 -2.87
N ALA A 38 15.00 -10.15 -1.84
CA ALA A 38 15.23 -10.76 -0.54
C ALA A 38 13.93 -11.20 0.16
N THR A 39 12.85 -10.42 0.02
CA THR A 39 11.53 -10.78 0.57
C THR A 39 10.97 -12.02 -0.12
N VAL A 40 11.01 -12.06 -1.45
CA VAL A 40 10.57 -13.24 -2.22
C VAL A 40 11.36 -14.48 -1.83
N GLN A 41 12.69 -14.36 -1.75
CA GLN A 41 13.56 -15.48 -1.38
C GLN A 41 13.27 -16.01 0.03
N LYS A 42 13.01 -15.13 1.00
CA LYS A 42 12.83 -15.52 2.40
C LYS A 42 11.43 -16.03 2.72
N TYR A 43 10.40 -15.45 2.09
CA TYR A 43 9.01 -15.63 2.50
C TYR A 43 8.14 -16.35 1.46
N ASN A 44 8.66 -16.64 0.27
CA ASN A 44 7.96 -17.34 -0.82
C ASN A 44 6.56 -16.76 -1.05
N ASP A 45 5.49 -17.54 -0.81
CA ASP A 45 4.11 -17.14 -1.04
C ASP A 45 3.68 -15.96 -0.16
N LEU A 46 4.26 -15.79 1.04
CA LEU A 46 3.96 -14.66 1.91
C LEU A 46 4.52 -13.33 1.38
N SER A 47 5.38 -13.36 0.36
CA SER A 47 5.90 -12.15 -0.29
C SER A 47 4.82 -11.35 -1.03
N VAL A 48 3.66 -11.96 -1.32
CA VAL A 48 2.50 -11.27 -1.93
C VAL A 48 1.94 -10.15 -1.04
N MET A 49 2.26 -10.15 0.25
CA MET A 49 1.88 -9.07 1.17
C MET A 49 2.64 -7.77 0.91
N ASN A 50 3.76 -7.79 0.19
CA ASN A 50 4.45 -6.55 -0.18
C ASN A 50 3.60 -5.68 -1.12
N VAL A 51 3.72 -4.38 -0.95
CA VAL A 51 3.31 -3.37 -1.95
C VAL A 51 3.94 -3.71 -3.29
N SER A 52 3.16 -3.60 -4.37
CA SER A 52 3.66 -3.90 -5.71
C SER A 52 4.58 -2.79 -6.23
N VAL A 53 5.41 -3.09 -7.23
CA VAL A 53 6.41 -2.13 -7.74
C VAL A 53 5.75 -0.88 -8.36
N ASP A 54 4.61 -1.03 -9.02
CA ASP A 54 3.83 0.06 -9.61
C ASP A 54 3.12 0.91 -8.55
N GLU A 55 2.57 0.29 -7.51
CA GLU A 55 1.99 0.99 -6.37
C GLU A 55 3.07 1.81 -5.62
N ALA A 56 4.25 1.22 -5.38
CA ALA A 56 5.37 1.94 -4.78
C ALA A 56 5.80 3.14 -5.64
N GLN A 57 5.84 3.01 -6.97
CA GLN A 57 6.10 4.15 -7.84
C GLN A 57 5.05 5.24 -7.74
N PHE A 58 3.77 4.87 -7.65
CA PHE A 58 2.68 5.81 -7.45
C PHE A 58 2.84 6.56 -6.13
N LEU A 59 3.15 5.85 -5.03
CA LEU A 59 3.42 6.47 -3.72
C LEU A 59 4.61 7.42 -3.78
N ILE A 60 5.72 7.04 -4.42
CA ILE A 60 6.89 7.92 -4.61
C ILE A 60 6.50 9.20 -5.35
N MET A 61 5.73 9.07 -6.43
CA MET A 61 5.27 10.22 -7.20
C MET A 61 4.39 11.12 -6.34
N LEU A 62 3.44 10.55 -5.58
CA LEU A 62 2.53 11.29 -4.72
C LEU A 62 3.28 12.06 -3.63
N LEU A 63 4.20 11.40 -2.91
CA LEU A 63 4.99 12.00 -1.84
C LEU A 63 5.85 13.17 -2.36
N LYS A 64 6.45 13.02 -3.56
CA LYS A 64 7.20 14.10 -4.21
C LYS A 64 6.32 15.28 -4.60
N LEU A 65 5.17 15.04 -5.20
CA LEU A 65 4.23 16.10 -5.59
C LEU A 65 3.70 16.87 -4.38
N MET A 66 3.49 16.19 -3.25
CA MET A 66 3.08 16.79 -1.99
C MET A 66 4.21 17.53 -1.27
N ASN A 67 5.47 17.34 -1.68
CA ASN A 67 6.66 17.73 -0.92
C ASN A 67 6.55 17.22 0.54
N ALA A 68 6.13 15.96 0.70
CA ALA A 68 5.91 15.35 2.00
C ALA A 68 7.24 15.22 2.75
N LYS A 69 7.28 15.73 3.97
CA LYS A 69 8.45 15.72 4.85
C LYS A 69 8.32 14.75 6.00
N LYS A 70 7.09 14.50 6.40
CA LYS A 70 6.81 13.67 7.55
C LYS A 70 5.66 12.74 7.27
N THR A 71 5.99 11.47 7.22
CA THR A 71 5.06 10.40 6.87
C THR A 71 4.98 9.40 8.00
N LEU A 72 3.84 8.71 8.07
CA LEU A 72 3.64 7.58 8.95
C LEU A 72 3.18 6.38 8.12
N GLU A 73 3.68 5.21 8.47
CA GLU A 73 3.21 3.95 7.91
C GLU A 73 2.70 3.06 9.01
N ILE A 74 1.49 2.55 8.84
CA ILE A 74 0.85 1.60 9.74
C ILE A 74 0.77 0.26 9.01
N GLY A 75 1.62 -0.67 9.43
CA GLY A 75 1.78 -1.99 8.83
C GLY A 75 2.95 -2.02 7.84
N VAL A 76 4.05 -2.60 8.30
CA VAL A 76 5.36 -2.47 7.63
C VAL A 76 5.80 -3.77 6.95
N PHE A 77 5.22 -4.92 7.31
CA PHE A 77 5.66 -6.26 6.88
C PHE A 77 7.21 -6.41 6.83
N THR A 78 7.84 -6.38 5.65
CA THR A 78 9.31 -6.42 5.50
C THR A 78 9.98 -5.06 5.33
N GLY A 79 9.19 -3.99 5.28
CA GLY A 79 9.63 -2.61 5.20
C GLY A 79 9.72 -2.05 3.79
N TYR A 80 9.11 -2.68 2.79
CA TYR A 80 9.19 -2.22 1.40
C TYR A 80 8.51 -0.86 1.20
N SER A 81 7.30 -0.70 1.71
CA SER A 81 6.57 0.58 1.80
C SER A 81 7.32 1.58 2.69
N LEU A 82 7.88 1.13 3.82
CA LEU A 82 8.60 2.02 4.73
C LEU A 82 9.90 2.55 4.12
N LEU A 83 10.64 1.71 3.39
CA LEU A 83 11.85 2.11 2.67
C LEU A 83 11.49 3.05 1.52
N THR A 84 10.39 2.78 0.82
CA THR A 84 9.84 3.67 -0.21
C THR A 84 9.59 5.07 0.38
N THR A 85 8.92 5.11 1.52
CA THR A 85 8.64 6.33 2.27
C THR A 85 9.94 7.02 2.71
N ALA A 86 10.86 6.30 3.35
CA ALA A 86 12.13 6.86 3.83
C ALA A 86 13.01 7.43 2.71
N LEU A 87 13.06 6.77 1.55
CA LEU A 87 13.80 7.26 0.37
C LEU A 87 13.23 8.56 -0.22
N THR A 88 12.00 8.93 0.16
CA THR A 88 11.35 10.16 -0.30
C THR A 88 11.37 11.28 0.74
N LEU A 89 11.65 10.98 2.01
CA LEU A 89 11.64 11.98 3.07
C LEU A 89 12.94 12.81 3.11
N PRO A 90 12.86 14.13 3.39
CA PRO A 90 13.99 14.94 3.82
C PRO A 90 14.41 14.61 5.27
N GLU A 91 15.65 14.93 5.63
CA GLU A 91 16.34 14.44 6.84
C GLU A 91 15.76 14.92 8.20
N ASP A 92 14.71 15.76 8.26
CA ASP A 92 14.33 16.54 9.45
C ASP A 92 13.04 16.09 10.22
N GLY A 93 12.48 14.91 9.97
CA GLY A 93 11.18 14.48 10.55
C GLY A 93 11.13 14.23 12.08
N LYS A 94 10.27 14.95 12.84
CA LYS A 94 9.96 14.73 14.29
C LYS A 94 8.45 14.80 14.59
N GLY A 95 7.90 13.92 15.45
CA GLY A 95 6.46 13.62 15.77
C GLY A 95 5.70 14.51 16.78
N GLU A 96 4.58 15.15 16.41
CA GLU A 96 3.61 15.89 17.27
C GLU A 96 2.17 15.67 16.72
N GLU A 97 1.09 16.17 17.34
CA GLU A 97 -0.27 16.07 16.73
C GLU A 97 -0.37 16.92 15.44
N GLY A 98 -1.25 16.53 14.50
CA GLY A 98 -1.55 17.31 13.29
C GLY A 98 -0.33 17.70 12.45
N SER A 99 0.68 16.83 12.37
CA SER A 99 2.01 17.18 11.89
C SER A 99 2.56 16.23 10.84
N PHE A 100 1.85 15.14 10.53
CA PHE A 100 2.18 14.27 9.41
C PHE A 100 1.56 14.81 8.12
N ASP A 101 2.34 14.84 7.04
CA ASP A 101 1.90 15.21 5.70
C ASP A 101 1.13 14.07 5.02
N PHE A 102 1.52 12.83 5.34
CA PHE A 102 0.99 11.63 4.71
C PHE A 102 0.96 10.46 5.70
N VAL A 103 -0.12 9.68 5.67
CA VAL A 103 -0.25 8.44 6.45
C VAL A 103 -0.66 7.31 5.51
N PHE A 104 0.13 6.25 5.44
CA PHE A 104 -0.19 5.02 4.72
C PHE A 104 -0.65 3.95 5.69
N VAL A 105 -1.81 3.35 5.43
CA VAL A 105 -2.41 2.30 6.26
C VAL A 105 -2.51 1.03 5.43
N ASP A 106 -1.62 0.08 5.71
CA ASP A 106 -1.60 -1.27 5.16
C ASP A 106 -1.40 -2.32 6.26
N ALA A 107 -2.44 -2.51 7.07
CA ALA A 107 -2.38 -3.36 8.26
C ALA A 107 -3.56 -4.33 8.32
N TYR A 108 -3.97 -4.76 9.52
CA TYR A 108 -5.17 -5.56 9.72
C TYR A 108 -6.43 -4.72 9.42
N LYS A 109 -7.23 -5.18 8.46
CA LYS A 109 -8.37 -4.43 7.91
C LYS A 109 -9.51 -4.23 8.92
N SER A 110 -9.65 -5.13 9.89
CA SER A 110 -10.60 -5.00 11.02
C SER A 110 -10.33 -3.76 11.90
N ASP A 111 -9.10 -3.24 11.89
CA ASP A 111 -8.72 -2.08 12.70
C ASP A 111 -8.67 -0.78 11.89
N TYR A 112 -9.00 -0.79 10.59
CA TYR A 112 -8.92 0.40 9.74
C TYR A 112 -9.76 1.58 10.25
N LEU A 113 -10.93 1.31 10.84
CA LEU A 113 -11.73 2.36 11.49
C LEU A 113 -10.99 3.04 12.64
N LYS A 114 -10.30 2.25 13.48
CA LYS A 114 -9.48 2.79 14.58
C LYS A 114 -8.29 3.57 14.04
N PHE A 115 -7.62 3.03 13.02
CA PHE A 115 -6.52 3.73 12.35
C PHE A 115 -6.98 5.02 11.69
N HIS A 116 -8.19 5.08 11.16
CA HIS A 116 -8.76 6.29 10.60
C HIS A 116 -8.94 7.39 11.64
N GLU A 117 -9.54 7.07 12.79
CA GLU A 117 -9.68 8.04 13.87
C GLU A 117 -8.33 8.57 14.39
N LEU A 118 -7.32 7.72 14.47
CA LEU A 118 -5.97 8.11 14.89
C LEU A 118 -5.26 8.92 13.79
N ALA A 119 -5.34 8.47 12.54
CA ALA A 119 -4.70 9.13 11.40
C ALA A 119 -5.24 10.56 11.23
N LEU A 120 -6.54 10.79 11.41
CA LEU A 120 -7.13 12.13 11.35
C LEU A 120 -6.61 13.09 12.44
N LYS A 121 -6.17 12.59 13.60
CA LYS A 121 -5.56 13.42 14.65
C LYS A 121 -4.09 13.72 14.36
N LEU A 122 -3.41 12.81 13.68
CA LEU A 122 -1.97 12.88 13.42
C LEU A 122 -1.64 13.61 12.11
N VAL A 123 -2.50 13.49 11.11
CA VAL A 123 -2.34 14.15 9.81
C VAL A 123 -2.67 15.63 9.94
N LYS A 124 -1.86 16.48 9.32
CA LYS A 124 -2.12 17.92 9.27
C LYS A 124 -3.30 18.22 8.35
N VAL A 125 -3.92 19.40 8.52
CA VAL A 125 -4.91 19.90 7.54
C VAL A 125 -4.24 20.01 6.16
N GLY A 126 -4.86 19.39 5.16
CA GLY A 126 -4.32 19.29 3.80
C GLY A 126 -3.30 18.16 3.59
N GLY A 127 -3.00 17.36 4.62
CA GLY A 127 -2.29 16.09 4.45
C GLY A 127 -3.22 14.98 3.93
N ILE A 128 -2.62 13.86 3.55
CA ILE A 128 -3.34 12.72 2.93
C ILE A 128 -3.24 11.49 3.80
N VAL A 129 -4.35 10.75 3.90
CA VAL A 129 -4.37 9.39 4.45
C VAL A 129 -4.72 8.44 3.32
N ALA A 130 -3.88 7.43 3.07
CA ALA A 130 -4.05 6.44 2.03
C ALA A 130 -4.22 5.05 2.68
N TYR A 131 -5.23 4.30 2.20
CA TYR A 131 -5.56 2.96 2.69
C TYR A 131 -5.32 1.95 1.59
N ASP A 132 -4.49 0.94 1.85
CA ASP A 132 -4.25 -0.14 0.88
C ASP A 132 -5.34 -1.23 0.96
N ASN A 133 -5.52 -1.91 -0.17
CA ASN A 133 -6.42 -3.03 -0.44
C ASN A 133 -7.91 -2.70 -0.34
N THR A 134 -8.31 -1.44 -0.52
CA THR A 134 -9.71 -1.00 -0.47
C THR A 134 -10.60 -1.59 -1.56
N LEU A 135 -10.02 -2.11 -2.64
CA LEU A 135 -10.74 -2.88 -3.67
C LEU A 135 -10.85 -4.37 -3.35
N TRP A 136 -10.11 -4.86 -2.35
CA TRP A 136 -10.16 -6.23 -1.83
C TRP A 136 -10.24 -7.32 -2.92
N TYR A 137 -9.26 -7.35 -3.82
CA TYR A 137 -9.20 -8.29 -4.97
C TYR A 137 -10.42 -8.20 -5.93
N GLY A 138 -11.16 -7.10 -5.90
CA GLY A 138 -12.37 -6.87 -6.69
C GLY A 138 -13.65 -7.43 -6.06
N SER A 139 -13.58 -8.07 -4.89
CA SER A 139 -14.76 -8.61 -4.18
C SER A 139 -15.79 -7.54 -3.81
N VAL A 140 -15.37 -6.28 -3.66
CA VAL A 140 -16.25 -5.12 -3.42
C VAL A 140 -17.33 -4.93 -4.50
N ALA A 141 -17.11 -5.46 -5.71
CA ALA A 141 -18.06 -5.38 -6.81
C ALA A 141 -18.84 -6.69 -7.04
N GLN A 142 -18.59 -7.73 -6.25
CA GLN A 142 -19.28 -9.01 -6.35
C GLN A 142 -20.59 -9.01 -5.57
N LEU A 143 -21.55 -9.83 -5.97
CA LEU A 143 -22.76 -10.04 -5.20
C LEU A 143 -22.43 -10.84 -3.93
N GLU A 144 -23.01 -10.50 -2.78
CA GLU A 144 -22.70 -11.14 -1.48
C GLU A 144 -22.73 -12.68 -1.54
N LYS A 145 -23.70 -13.25 -2.29
CA LYS A 145 -23.85 -14.70 -2.47
C LYS A 145 -22.71 -15.37 -3.27
N GLU A 146 -21.87 -14.59 -3.93
CA GLU A 146 -20.77 -15.02 -4.81
C GLU A 146 -19.39 -14.81 -4.16
N VAL A 147 -19.34 -14.09 -3.03
CA VAL A 147 -18.13 -13.85 -2.26
C VAL A 147 -17.81 -15.08 -1.42
N ALA A 148 -16.58 -15.60 -1.51
CA ALA A 148 -16.11 -16.65 -0.63
C ALA A 148 -15.87 -16.11 0.79
N ASP A 149 -16.03 -16.94 1.82
CA ASP A 149 -15.85 -16.53 3.23
C ASP A 149 -14.47 -15.88 3.49
N ASP A 150 -13.42 -16.29 2.78
CA ASP A 150 -12.07 -15.73 2.88
C ASP A 150 -11.87 -14.43 2.07
N GLN A 151 -12.89 -13.97 1.35
CA GLN A 151 -12.91 -12.75 0.54
C GLN A 151 -13.98 -11.76 1.00
N GLU A 152 -14.57 -11.97 2.18
CA GLU A 152 -15.53 -11.03 2.76
C GLU A 152 -14.95 -9.62 2.78
N VAL A 153 -15.72 -8.67 2.25
CA VAL A 153 -15.30 -7.28 2.11
C VAL A 153 -15.19 -6.66 3.51
N PRO A 154 -14.02 -6.11 3.90
CA PRO A 154 -13.92 -5.46 5.19
C PRO A 154 -14.89 -4.28 5.31
N GLU A 155 -15.56 -4.15 6.46
CA GLU A 155 -16.55 -3.09 6.75
C GLU A 155 -16.05 -1.70 6.33
N PHE A 156 -14.78 -1.40 6.62
CA PHE A 156 -14.17 -0.13 6.27
C PHE A 156 -14.26 0.18 4.78
N CYS A 157 -14.02 -0.80 3.90
CA CYS A 157 -14.06 -0.61 2.46
C CYS A 157 -15.47 -0.23 1.98
N GLY A 158 -16.50 -0.82 2.58
CA GLY A 158 -17.89 -0.49 2.27
C GLY A 158 -18.35 0.89 2.77
N ARG A 159 -17.64 1.50 3.72
CA ARG A 159 -17.99 2.82 4.29
C ARG A 159 -17.38 4.01 3.55
N ILE A 160 -16.35 3.77 2.73
CA ILE A 160 -15.60 4.83 2.04
C ILE A 160 -15.89 4.91 0.53
N GLN A 161 -16.76 4.04 0.02
CA GLN A 161 -17.23 4.00 -1.38
C GLN A 161 -18.54 4.78 -1.53
#